data_AF-A0A094JGW8-F1
#
_entry.id   AF-A0A094JGW8-F1
#
_cell.length_a   1.000
_cell.length_b   1.000
_cell.length_c   1.000
_cell.angle_alpha   90.00
_cell.angle_beta   90.00
_cell.angle_gamma   90.00
#
_symmetry.space_group_name_H-M   'P 1'
#
loop_
_entity.id
_entity.type
_entity.pdbx_description
1 polymer ?
#
loop_
_entity_poly.entity_id
_entity_poly.type
_entity_poly.pdbx_seq_one_letter_code
_entity_poly.pdbx_strand_id
1 'polypeptide(L)'
;MNSELDLQSAIAALDEYGYDKKLSTDLEHARNKPQMVRCLKSLDYSLRRMKTLQDAVNSLVEEMENDQLKQEQVQTFKSKVINLSKELNMSYDEVLTLMTSAK
;
A
#
# COMPACT_ATOMS: atom_id res chain seq x y z
N MET A 1 -38.48 8.98 -38.58
CA MET A 1 -37.49 7.95 -38.17
C MET A 1 -36.19 8.67 -37.89
N ASN A 2 -35.84 8.88 -36.61
CA ASN A 2 -34.56 9.45 -36.16
C ASN A 2 -34.39 9.33 -34.63
N SER A 3 -35.46 9.03 -33.90
CA SER A 3 -35.47 8.91 -32.44
C SER A 3 -34.70 7.70 -31.90
N GLU A 4 -34.65 6.59 -32.64
CA GLU A 4 -33.96 5.35 -32.22
C GLU A 4 -32.43 5.47 -32.29
N LEU A 5 -31.92 6.15 -33.33
CA LEU A 5 -30.50 6.45 -33.51
C LEU A 5 -30.00 7.43 -32.45
N ASP A 6 -30.86 8.37 -32.05
CA ASP A 6 -30.61 9.36 -30.98
C ASP A 6 -30.69 8.73 -29.58
N LEU A 7 -31.54 7.71 -29.39
CA LEU A 7 -31.59 6.98 -28.12
C LEU A 7 -30.36 6.09 -27.91
N GLN A 8 -29.92 5.37 -28.95
CA GLN A 8 -28.73 4.52 -28.87
C GLN A 8 -27.46 5.34 -28.69
N SER A 9 -27.34 6.50 -29.35
CA SER A 9 -26.23 7.42 -29.13
C SER A 9 -26.27 8.04 -27.73
N ALA A 10 -27.44 8.39 -27.21
CA ALA A 10 -27.61 8.89 -25.85
C ALA A 10 -27.25 7.81 -24.80
N ILE A 11 -27.65 6.55 -25.02
CA ILE A 11 -27.29 5.42 -24.14
C ILE A 11 -25.78 5.16 -24.20
N ALA A 12 -25.17 5.15 -25.38
CA ALA A 12 -23.73 4.98 -25.53
C ALA A 12 -22.94 6.12 -24.84
N ALA A 13 -23.40 7.37 -24.97
CA ALA A 13 -22.79 8.51 -24.29
C ALA A 13 -22.96 8.45 -22.77
N LEU A 14 -24.06 7.90 -22.26
CA LEU A 14 -24.27 7.66 -20.83
C LEU A 14 -23.38 6.53 -20.29
N ASP A 15 -23.19 5.46 -21.07
CA ASP A 15 -22.28 4.35 -20.73
C ASP A 15 -20.82 4.81 -20.74
N GLU A 16 -20.40 5.59 -21.74
CA GLU A 16 -19.05 6.15 -21.84
C GLU A 16 -18.77 7.14 -20.69
N TYR A 17 -19.73 8.02 -20.38
CA TYR A 17 -19.65 8.92 -19.22
C TYR A 17 -19.64 8.17 -17.88
N GLY A 18 -20.40 7.08 -17.77
CA GLY A 18 -20.42 6.20 -16.61
C GLY A 18 -19.11 5.42 -16.44
N TYR A 19 -18.45 5.06 -17.53
CA TYR A 19 -17.19 4.31 -17.56
C TYR A 19 -16.00 5.21 -17.17
N ASP A 20 -15.92 6.42 -17.73
CA ASP A 20 -14.87 7.40 -17.39
C ASP A 20 -14.96 7.88 -15.93
N LYS A 21 -16.18 8.00 -15.38
CA LYS A 21 -16.36 8.31 -13.96
C LYS A 21 -15.91 7.18 -13.04
N LYS A 22 -16.18 5.92 -13.41
CA LYS A 22 -15.80 4.75 -12.61
C LYS A 22 -14.28 4.60 -12.54
N LEU A 23 -13.57 4.75 -13.65
CA LEU A 23 -12.10 4.66 -13.68
C LEU A 23 -11.41 5.86 -13.02
N SER A 24 -12.01 7.05 -13.01
CA SER A 24 -11.41 8.26 -12.44
C SER A 24 -11.50 8.34 -10.90
N THR A 25 -12.22 7.43 -10.24
CA THR A 25 -12.47 7.46 -8.79
C THR A 25 -11.88 6.31 -7.99
N ASP A 26 -11.19 5.38 -8.64
CA ASP A 26 -10.53 4.27 -7.96
C ASP A 26 -9.29 4.74 -7.19
N LEU A 27 -9.30 4.50 -5.88
CA LEU A 27 -8.19 4.82 -4.98
C LEU A 27 -6.89 4.09 -5.39
N GLU A 28 -7.02 2.93 -6.04
CA GLU A 28 -5.92 2.11 -6.56
C GLU A 28 -5.04 2.87 -7.57
N HIS A 29 -5.63 3.74 -8.39
CA HIS A 29 -4.92 4.50 -9.41
C HIS A 29 -4.46 5.88 -8.92
N ALA A 30 -4.85 6.28 -7.71
CA ALA A 30 -4.51 7.57 -7.14
C ALA A 30 -3.07 7.58 -6.61
N ARG A 31 -2.16 8.24 -7.33
CA ARG A 31 -0.71 8.24 -7.01
C ARG A 31 -0.26 9.43 -6.15
N ASN A 32 -1.13 10.43 -5.97
CA ASN A 32 -0.82 11.62 -5.19
C ASN A 32 -2.00 12.11 -4.37
N LYS A 33 -1.70 12.93 -3.36
CA LYS A 33 -2.69 13.45 -2.40
C LYS A 33 -3.90 14.13 -3.08
N PRO A 34 -3.74 15.02 -4.09
CA PRO A 34 -4.89 15.60 -4.79
C PRO A 34 -5.82 14.56 -5.45
N GLN A 35 -5.26 13.52 -6.07
CA GLN A 35 -6.05 12.43 -6.66
C GLN A 35 -6.76 11.60 -5.59
N MET A 36 -6.06 11.24 -4.52
CA MET A 36 -6.65 10.50 -3.39
C MET A 36 -7.80 11.28 -2.75
N VAL A 37 -7.61 12.59 -2.53
CA VAL A 37 -8.67 13.46 -1.98
C VAL A 37 -9.87 13.54 -2.93
N ARG A 38 -9.66 13.59 -4.24
CA ARG A 38 -10.75 13.57 -5.23
C ARG A 38 -11.55 12.27 -5.14
N CYS A 39 -10.86 11.13 -5.07
CA CYS A 39 -11.50 9.82 -4.91
C CYS A 39 -12.28 9.75 -3.60
N LEU A 40 -11.67 10.14 -2.47
CA LEU A 40 -12.32 10.13 -1.16
C LEU A 40 -13.54 11.06 -1.10
N LYS A 41 -13.49 12.23 -1.75
CA LYS A 41 -14.64 13.13 -1.85
C LYS A 41 -15.77 12.55 -2.70
N SER A 42 -15.46 11.74 -3.70
CA SER A 42 -16.48 11.09 -4.53
C SER A 42 -17.30 10.04 -3.78
N LEU A 43 -16.78 9.51 -2.66
CA LEU A 43 -17.46 8.53 -1.81
C LEU A 43 -18.61 9.13 -0.98
N ASP A 44 -18.69 10.48 -0.89
CA ASP A 44 -19.70 11.22 -0.13
C ASP A 44 -19.90 10.72 1.32
N TYR A 45 -18.78 10.40 1.98
CA TYR A 45 -18.81 9.89 3.35
C TYR A 45 -19.12 10.97 4.38
N SER A 46 -20.00 10.64 5.33
CA SER A 46 -20.18 11.44 6.54
C SER A 46 -18.86 11.59 7.31
N LEU A 47 -18.73 12.66 8.09
CA LEU A 47 -17.57 12.90 8.94
C LEU A 47 -17.25 11.71 9.85
N ARG A 48 -18.28 11.06 10.41
CA ARG A 48 -18.12 9.86 11.25
C ARG A 48 -17.41 8.74 10.48
N ARG A 49 -17.85 8.48 9.24
CA ARG A 49 -17.26 7.43 8.39
C ARG A 49 -15.84 7.79 7.94
N MET A 50 -15.56 9.07 7.70
CA MET A 50 -14.21 9.56 7.41
C MET A 50 -13.26 9.36 8.59
N LYS A 51 -13.71 9.57 9.83
CA LYS A 51 -12.90 9.28 11.03
C LYS A 51 -12.60 7.79 11.15
N THR A 52 -13.59 6.92 10.95
CA THR A 52 -13.36 5.46 10.94
C THR A 52 -12.38 5.05 9.85
N LEU A 53 -12.45 5.65 8.66
CA LEU A 53 -11.48 5.41 7.59
C LEU A 53 -10.08 5.88 7.98
N GLN A 54 -9.95 7.06 8.61
CA GLN A 54 -8.68 7.56 9.12
C GLN A 54 -8.06 6.59 10.12
N ASP A 55 -8.83 6.10 11.08
CA ASP A 55 -8.34 5.15 12.08
C ASP A 55 -7.86 3.85 11.41
N ALA A 56 -8.63 3.30 10.47
CA ALA A 56 -8.25 2.10 9.74
C ALA A 56 -6.96 2.29 8.92
N VAL A 57 -6.82 3.42 8.22
CA VAL A 57 -5.61 3.75 7.45
C VAL A 57 -4.41 3.91 8.39
N ASN A 58 -4.57 4.58 9.53
CA ASN A 58 -3.50 4.74 10.51
C ASN A 58 -3.00 3.39 11.04
N SER A 59 -3.91 2.47 11.39
CA SER A 59 -3.52 1.14 11.85
C SER A 59 -2.76 0.35 10.78
N LEU A 60 -3.17 0.42 9.52
CA LEU A 60 -2.46 -0.22 8.41
C LEU A 60 -1.06 0.36 8.21
N VAL A 61 -0.92 1.68 8.29
CA VAL A 61 0.39 2.34 8.17
C VAL A 61 1.32 1.90 9.30
N GLU A 62 0.83 1.87 10.54
CA GLU A 62 1.61 1.43 11.70
C GLU A 62 2.07 -0.03 11.57
N GLU A 63 1.21 -0.92 11.06
CA GLU A 63 1.58 -2.31 10.78
C GLU A 63 2.69 -2.40 9.73
N MET A 64 2.54 -1.66 8.62
CA MET A 64 3.54 -1.63 7.54
C MET A 64 4.90 -1.08 8.01
N GLU A 65 4.90 -0.01 8.81
CA GLU A 65 6.12 0.58 9.37
C GLU A 65 6.83 -0.40 10.31
N ASN A 66 6.07 -1.11 11.17
CA ASN A 66 6.63 -2.11 12.06
C ASN A 66 7.24 -3.29 11.29
N ASP A 67 6.60 -3.74 10.22
CA ASP A 67 7.13 -4.83 9.41
C ASP A 67 8.38 -4.41 8.63
N GLN A 68 8.42 -3.18 8.12
CA GLN A 68 9.62 -2.60 7.54
C GLN A 68 10.77 -2.56 8.56
N LEU A 69 10.51 -2.09 9.78
CA LEU A 69 11.50 -2.05 10.84
C LEU A 69 12.05 -3.44 11.18
N LYS A 70 11.18 -4.46 11.28
CA LYS A 70 11.62 -5.85 11.51
C LYS A 70 12.53 -6.33 10.38
N GLN A 71 12.18 -6.04 9.12
CA GLN A 71 13.01 -6.41 7.97
C GLN A 71 14.39 -5.73 8.03
N GLU A 72 14.43 -4.44 8.32
CA GLU A 72 15.67 -3.67 8.48
C GLU A 72 16.55 -4.21 9.61
N GLN A 73 15.95 -4.57 10.75
CA GLN A 73 16.66 -5.18 11.87
C GLN A 73 17.24 -6.54 11.50
N VAL A 74 16.49 -7.39 10.80
CA VAL A 74 16.98 -8.70 10.33
C VAL A 74 18.14 -8.53 9.34
N GLN A 75 18.04 -7.60 8.40
CA GLN A 75 19.14 -7.33 7.46
C GLN A 75 20.38 -6.79 8.17
N THR A 76 20.18 -5.86 9.11
CA THR A 76 21.26 -5.34 9.95
C THR A 76 21.95 -6.46 10.73
N PHE A 77 21.17 -7.36 11.35
CA PHE A 77 21.69 -8.51 12.07
C PHE A 77 22.51 -9.42 11.15
N LYS A 78 21.98 -9.79 9.97
CA LYS A 78 22.70 -10.59 8.98
C LYS A 78 24.04 -9.96 8.59
N SER A 79 24.04 -8.66 8.29
CA SER A 79 25.27 -7.92 7.96
C SER A 79 26.28 -7.92 9.09
N LYS A 80 25.83 -7.76 10.34
CA LYS A 80 26.71 -7.83 11.52
C LYS A 80 27.33 -9.23 11.68
N VAL A 81 26.55 -10.29 11.52
CA VAL A 81 27.07 -11.67 11.60
C VAL A 81 28.07 -11.95 10.48
N ILE A 82 27.82 -11.48 9.25
CA ILE A 82 28.75 -11.62 8.12
C ILE A 82 30.06 -10.86 8.39
N ASN A 83 29.98 -9.66 8.96
CA ASN A 83 31.19 -8.89 9.29
C ASN A 83 31.99 -9.58 10.40
N LEU A 84 31.31 -10.06 11.44
CA LEU A 84 31.94 -10.80 12.53
C LEU A 84 32.58 -12.10 12.06
N SER A 85 31.94 -12.82 11.13
CA SER A 85 32.50 -14.06 10.56
C SER A 85 33.80 -13.79 9.83
N LYS A 86 33.89 -12.67 9.10
CA LYS A 86 35.14 -12.21 8.46
C LYS A 86 36.20 -11.81 9.48
N GLU A 87 35.83 -11.06 10.52
CA GLU A 87 36.75 -10.61 11.56
C GLU A 87 37.37 -11.77 12.34
N LEU A 88 36.58 -12.79 12.65
CA LEU A 88 37.01 -13.96 13.40
C LEU A 88 37.58 -15.08 12.50
N ASN A 89 37.54 -14.91 11.18
CA ASN A 89 37.88 -15.96 10.20
C ASN A 89 37.12 -17.28 10.48
N MET A 90 35.85 -17.15 10.82
CA MET A 90 34.92 -18.26 11.11
C MET A 90 33.80 -18.26 10.05
N SER A 91 33.17 -19.41 9.84
CA SER A 91 31.97 -19.50 9.03
C SER A 91 30.77 -18.83 9.71
N TYR A 92 29.76 -18.46 8.91
CA TYR A 92 28.54 -17.84 9.41
C TYR A 92 27.84 -18.70 10.48
N ASP A 93 27.77 -20.01 10.27
CA ASP A 93 27.12 -20.95 11.19
C ASP A 93 27.90 -21.13 12.50
N GLU A 94 29.25 -21.09 12.44
CA GLU A 94 30.08 -21.12 13.64
C GLU A 94 29.87 -19.88 14.50
N VAL A 95 29.74 -18.70 13.88
CA VAL A 95 29.43 -17.45 14.61
C VAL A 95 28.05 -17.52 15.26
N LEU A 96 27.02 -18.02 14.55
CA LEU A 96 25.70 -18.19 15.14
C LEU A 96 25.70 -19.19 16.31
N THR A 97 26.44 -20.29 16.17
CA THR A 97 26.59 -21.29 17.22
C THR A 97 27.29 -20.70 18.43
N LEU A 98 28.35 -19.91 18.23
CA LEU A 98 29.06 -19.18 19.30
C LEU A 98 28.12 -18.21 20.02
N MET A 99 27.34 -17.42 19.28
CA MET A 99 26.42 -16.43 19.85
C MET A 99 25.26 -17.06 20.63
N THR A 100 24.81 -18.25 20.24
CA THR A 100 23.72 -18.97 20.93
C THR A 100 24.21 -19.81 22.11
N SER A 101 25.46 -20.28 22.07
CA SER A 101 26.10 -21.04 23.16
C SER A 101 26.72 -20.15 24.25
N ALA A 102 26.95 -18.86 23.98
CA ALA A 102 27.39 -17.87 24.96
C ALA A 102 26.26 -17.37 25.90
N LYS A 103 25.15 -18.11 25.99
CA LYS A 103 23.97 -17.76 26.78
C LYS A 103 23.88 -18.56 28.08
#